data_AF-A0A2K9MC81-F1
#
_entry.id   AF-A0A2K9MC81-F1
#
_cell.length_a   1.000
_cell.length_b   1.000
_cell.length_c   1.000
_cell.angle_alpha   90.00
_cell.angle_beta   90.00
_cell.angle_gamma   90.00
#
_symmetry.space_group_name_H-M   'P 1'
#
loop_
_entity.id
_entity.type
_entity.pdbx_description
1 polymer ?
#
loop_
_entity_poly.entity_id
_entity_poly.type
_entity_poly.pdbx_seq_one_letter_code
_entity_poly.pdbx_strand_id
1 'polypeptide(L)'
;MKSLFYLLVAMTVMSLAFWAYRENYRTQDALSEMEAVQRDIAGLREELFVLRAEWAYLNRPERLRELVGLNAERLNLNPITGEQFVGAAKIPYPPPPVRHPPRRPDDFVPPTDGAITDQDPTPSEQEPQ
;
A
#
# COMPACT_ATOMS: atom_id res chain seq x y z
N MET A 1 -11.16 49.41 -56.41
CA MET A 1 -12.04 48.77 -55.39
C MET A 1 -12.00 47.24 -55.45
N LYS A 2 -12.27 46.58 -56.60
CA LYS A 2 -12.28 45.09 -56.67
C LYS A 2 -10.92 44.42 -56.42
N SER A 3 -9.79 45.01 -56.84
CA SER A 3 -8.46 44.41 -56.61
C SER A 3 -8.06 44.34 -55.13
N LEU A 4 -8.50 45.30 -54.31
CA LEU A 4 -8.29 45.26 -52.85
C LEU A 4 -8.98 44.05 -52.22
N PHE A 5 -10.20 43.72 -52.67
CA PHE A 5 -10.90 42.53 -52.20
C PHE A 5 -10.17 41.24 -52.57
N TYR A 6 -9.67 41.13 -53.80
CA TYR A 6 -8.88 39.96 -54.21
C TYR A 6 -7.58 39.82 -53.41
N LEU A 7 -6.88 40.93 -53.14
CA LEU A 7 -5.68 40.93 -52.30
C LEU A 7 -5.98 40.50 -50.87
N LEU A 8 -7.08 41.00 -50.30
CA LEU A 8 -7.50 40.66 -48.94
C LEU A 8 -7.81 39.16 -48.84
N VAL A 9 -8.60 38.63 -49.78
CA VAL A 9 -8.90 37.19 -49.84
C VAL A 9 -7.63 36.36 -50.00
N ALA A 10 -6.71 36.77 -50.90
CA ALA A 10 -5.44 36.08 -51.08
C ALA A 10 -4.61 36.06 -49.79
N MET A 11 -4.53 37.17 -49.06
CA MET A 11 -3.88 37.21 -47.74
C MET A 11 -4.55 36.30 -46.71
N THR A 12 -5.88 36.28 -46.66
CA THR A 12 -6.62 35.39 -45.74
C THR A 12 -6.34 33.93 -46.04
N VAL A 13 -6.37 33.52 -47.32
CA VAL A 13 -6.06 32.15 -47.73
C VAL A 13 -4.61 31.79 -47.41
N MET A 14 -3.67 32.70 -47.67
CA MET A 14 -2.25 32.48 -47.35
C MET A 14 -2.04 32.31 -45.83
N SER A 15 -2.74 33.10 -45.02
CA SER A 15 -2.69 33.00 -43.55
C SER A 15 -3.28 31.68 -43.05
N LEU A 16 -4.40 31.22 -43.63
CA LEU A 16 -5.01 29.93 -43.31
C LEU A 16 -4.10 28.76 -43.69
N ALA A 17 -3.46 28.81 -44.86
CA ALA A 17 -2.50 27.80 -45.29
C ALA A 17 -1.32 27.70 -44.29
N PHE A 18 -0.79 28.85 -43.86
CA PHE A 18 0.28 28.89 -42.88
C PHE A 18 -0.17 28.36 -41.51
N TRP A 19 -1.38 28.73 -41.06
CA TRP A 19 -1.94 28.27 -39.80
C TRP A 19 -2.16 26.75 -39.79
N ALA A 20 -2.75 26.19 -40.86
CA ALA A 20 -2.97 24.76 -40.98
C ALA A 20 -1.65 23.97 -41.01
N TYR A 21 -0.64 24.48 -41.72
CA TYR A 21 0.69 23.86 -41.74
C TYR A 21 1.34 23.84 -40.35
N ARG A 22 1.27 24.97 -39.63
CA ARG A 22 1.80 25.08 -38.27
C ARG A 22 1.10 24.15 -37.30
N GLU A 23 -0.23 24.06 -37.37
CA GLU A 23 -1.01 23.21 -36.48
C GLU A 23 -0.75 21.72 -36.73
N ASN A 24 -0.53 21.37 -38.00
CA ASN A 24 -0.13 20.02 -38.38
C ASN A 24 1.22 19.63 -37.75
N TYR A 25 2.19 20.56 -37.73
CA TYR A 25 3.49 20.32 -37.08
C TYR A 25 3.37 20.07 -35.58
N ARG A 26 2.57 20.86 -34.87
CA ARG A 26 2.34 20.67 -33.42
C ARG A 26 1.78 19.30 -33.09
N THR A 27 0.90 18.79 -33.96
CA THR A 27 0.31 17.46 -33.79
C THR A 27 1.35 16.36 -34.03
N GLN A 28 2.19 16.53 -35.05
CA GLN A 28 3.25 15.59 -35.37
C GLN A 28 4.32 15.52 -34.27
N ASP A 29 4.68 16.66 -33.67
CA ASP A 29 5.64 16.69 -32.56
C ASP A 29 5.12 15.88 -31.36
N ALA A 30 3.86 16.09 -30.95
CA ALA A 30 3.25 15.35 -29.86
C ALA A 30 3.17 13.84 -30.14
N LEU A 31 2.85 13.44 -31.38
CA LEU A 31 2.87 12.03 -31.78
C LEU A 31 4.28 11.43 -31.70
N SER A 32 5.29 12.17 -32.14
CA SER A 32 6.68 11.71 -32.10
C SER A 32 7.20 11.50 -30.66
N GLU A 33 6.78 12.35 -29.72
CA GLU A 33 7.11 12.24 -28.31
C GLU A 33 6.43 11.01 -27.69
N MET A 34 5.15 10.78 -27.97
CA MET A 34 4.43 9.59 -27.53
C MET A 34 5.07 8.30 -28.06
N GLU A 35 5.50 8.30 -29.33
CA GLU A 35 6.21 7.16 -29.91
C GLU A 35 7.58 6.92 -29.24
N ALA A 36 8.31 7.99 -28.89
CA ALA A 36 9.57 7.86 -28.16
C ALA A 36 9.36 7.22 -26.79
N VAL A 37 8.40 7.72 -26.00
CA VAL A 37 8.07 7.16 -24.69
C VAL A 37 7.61 5.70 -24.80
N GLN A 38 6.81 5.35 -25.81
CA GLN A 38 6.40 3.96 -26.01
C GLN A 38 7.57 3.03 -26.33
N ARG A 39 8.56 3.49 -27.11
CA ARG A 39 9.78 2.72 -27.35
C ARG A 39 10.57 2.50 -26.07
N ASP A 40 10.68 3.53 -25.23
CA ASP A 40 11.37 3.42 -23.93
C ASP A 40 10.65 2.43 -23.00
N ILE A 41 9.32 2.49 -22.93
CA ILE A 41 8.51 1.53 -22.16
C ILE A 41 8.72 0.10 -22.68
N ALA A 42 8.78 -0.10 -24.00
CA ALA A 42 9.02 -1.41 -24.57
C ALA A 42 10.41 -1.95 -24.18
N GLY A 43 11.44 -1.10 -24.23
CA GLY A 43 12.79 -1.46 -23.78
C GLY A 43 12.85 -1.86 -22.30
N LEU A 44 12.26 -1.04 -21.42
CA LEU A 44 12.21 -1.32 -19.98
C LEU A 44 11.44 -2.60 -19.65
N ARG A 45 10.39 -2.92 -20.41
CA ARG A 45 9.64 -4.17 -20.22
C ARG A 45 10.46 -5.40 -20.57
N GLU A 46 11.31 -5.33 -21.58
CA GLU A 46 12.21 -6.42 -21.95
C GLU A 46 13.22 -6.68 -20.83
N GLU A 47 13.81 -5.62 -20.26
CA GLU A 47 14.74 -5.73 -19.13
C GLU A 47 14.06 -6.34 -17.89
N LEU A 48 12.82 -5.93 -17.59
CA LEU A 48 12.03 -6.54 -16.53
C LEU A 48 11.74 -8.01 -16.77
N PHE A 49 11.54 -8.42 -18.03
CA PHE A 49 11.29 -9.82 -18.37
C PHE A 49 12.53 -10.68 -18.07
N VAL A 50 13.71 -10.21 -18.47
CA VAL A 50 15.00 -10.86 -18.15
C VAL A 50 15.20 -10.97 -16.64
N LEU A 51 15.05 -9.86 -15.91
CA LEU A 51 15.26 -9.86 -14.47
C LEU A 51 14.27 -10.77 -13.74
N ARG A 52 13.03 -10.87 -14.22
CA ARG A 52 12.04 -11.81 -13.68
C ARG A 52 12.40 -13.26 -13.95
N ALA A 53 12.97 -13.55 -15.12
CA ALA A 53 13.48 -14.88 -15.45
C ALA A 53 14.67 -15.25 -14.56
N GLU A 54 15.57 -14.31 -14.31
CA GLU A 54 16.69 -14.50 -13.38
C GLU A 54 16.20 -14.73 -11.96
N TRP A 55 15.25 -13.93 -11.47
CA TRP A 55 14.66 -14.13 -10.15
C TRP A 55 13.98 -15.50 -10.04
N ALA A 56 13.24 -15.91 -11.07
CA ALA A 56 12.60 -17.22 -11.11
C ALA A 56 13.63 -18.36 -11.11
N TYR A 57 14.76 -18.18 -11.80
CA TYR A 57 15.87 -19.13 -11.77
C TYR A 57 16.53 -19.22 -10.39
N LEU A 58 16.78 -18.08 -9.75
CA LEU A 58 17.40 -18.02 -8.42
C LEU A 58 16.49 -18.64 -7.34
N ASN A 59 15.17 -18.45 -7.44
CA ASN A 59 14.18 -18.95 -6.48
C ASN A 59 13.62 -20.35 -6.79
N ARG A 60 14.24 -21.11 -7.70
CA ARG A 60 13.80 -22.50 -7.95
C ARG A 60 13.93 -23.31 -6.65
N PRO A 61 12.83 -23.90 -6.13
CA PRO A 61 12.83 -24.52 -4.81
C PRO A 61 13.76 -25.73 -4.74
N GLU A 62 13.97 -26.45 -5.86
CA GLU A 62 14.94 -27.54 -5.97
C GLU A 62 16.36 -27.03 -5.72
N ARG A 63 16.76 -25.94 -6.39
CA ARG A 63 18.09 -25.33 -6.26
C ARG A 63 18.29 -24.76 -4.85
N LEU A 64 17.27 -24.12 -4.28
CA LEU A 64 17.32 -23.63 -2.90
C LEU A 64 17.50 -24.78 -1.90
N ARG A 65 16.77 -25.90 -2.07
CA ARG A 65 16.94 -27.10 -1.24
C ARG A 65 18.35 -27.69 -1.34
N GLU A 66 18.90 -27.76 -2.56
CA GLU A 66 20.27 -28.24 -2.79
C GLU A 66 21.30 -27.32 -2.12
N LEU A 67 21.21 -26.00 -2.30
CA LEU A 67 22.11 -25.02 -1.67
C LEU A 67 22.04 -25.04 -0.14
N VAL A 68 20.84 -25.17 0.42
CA VAL A 68 20.63 -25.32 1.87
C VAL A 68 21.24 -26.63 2.36
N GLY A 69 21.04 -27.74 1.63
CA GLY A 69 21.65 -29.02 1.96
C GLY A 69 23.18 -28.95 2.00
N LEU A 70 23.80 -28.33 0.99
CA LEU A 70 25.25 -28.16 0.91
C LEU A 70 25.83 -27.27 2.02
N ASN A 71 25.04 -26.33 2.57
CA ASN A 71 25.48 -25.41 3.61
C ASN A 71 24.84 -25.67 4.98
N ALA A 72 24.19 -26.83 5.17
CA ALA A 72 23.43 -27.13 6.38
C ALA A 72 24.29 -27.03 7.66
N GLU A 73 25.54 -27.48 7.60
CA GLU A 73 26.49 -27.42 8.71
C GLU A 73 26.87 -25.99 9.10
N ARG A 74 26.95 -25.07 8.11
CA ARG A 74 27.27 -23.66 8.33
C ARG A 74 26.07 -22.85 8.82
N LEU A 75 24.88 -23.13 8.27
CA LEU A 75 23.67 -22.41 8.64
C LEU A 75 22.99 -22.98 9.89
N ASN A 76 23.48 -24.11 10.42
CA ASN A 76 22.89 -24.84 11.54
C ASN A 76 21.38 -25.07 11.33
N LEU A 77 21.00 -25.31 10.07
CA LEU A 77 19.62 -25.47 9.64
C LEU A 77 19.27 -26.95 9.68
N ASN A 78 18.42 -27.34 10.62
CA ASN A 78 17.81 -28.65 10.63
C ASN A 78 16.46 -28.58 9.88
N PRO A 79 16.15 -29.53 8.98
CA PRO A 79 14.87 -29.52 8.25
C PRO A 79 13.70 -29.57 9.23
N ILE A 80 12.70 -28.70 9.01
CA ILE A 80 11.47 -28.71 9.80
C ILE A 80 10.64 -29.93 9.36
N THR A 81 10.51 -30.92 10.23
CA THR A 81 9.70 -32.12 10.04
C THR A 81 8.28 -31.91 10.57
N GLY A 82 7.29 -32.60 10.00
CA GLY A 82 5.88 -32.48 10.37
C GLY A 82 5.58 -32.71 11.85
N GLU A 83 6.42 -33.47 12.53
CA GLU A 83 6.35 -33.79 13.96
C GLU A 83 6.64 -32.58 14.87
N GLN A 84 7.27 -31.54 14.33
CA GLN A 84 7.62 -30.30 15.05
C GLN A 84 6.43 -29.36 15.17
N PHE A 85 5.37 -29.58 14.37
CA PHE A 85 4.15 -28.80 14.44
C PHE A 85 3.24 -29.36 15.53
N VAL A 86 3.05 -28.56 16.59
CA VAL A 86 2.10 -28.86 17.66
C VAL A 86 0.70 -28.44 17.21
N GLY A 87 -0.29 -29.31 17.35
CA GLY A 87 -1.68 -29.01 16.99
C GLY A 87 -2.20 -27.77 17.74
N ALA A 88 -3.04 -26.96 17.09
CA ALA A 88 -3.50 -25.66 17.62
C ALA A 88 -4.11 -25.73 19.03
N ALA A 89 -4.74 -26.86 19.39
CA ALA A 89 -5.31 -27.10 20.72
C ALA A 89 -4.27 -27.29 21.84
N LYS A 90 -2.98 -27.47 21.50
CA LYS A 90 -1.86 -27.65 22.42
C LYS A 90 -0.98 -26.38 22.53
N ILE A 91 -1.41 -25.26 21.94
CA ILE A 91 -0.74 -23.97 22.10
C ILE A 91 -1.17 -23.38 23.46
N PRO A 92 -0.25 -23.19 24.41
CA PRO A 92 -0.59 -22.57 25.69
C PRO A 92 -1.03 -21.12 25.45
N TYR A 93 -2.24 -20.80 25.90
CA TYR A 93 -2.73 -19.42 25.82
C TYR A 93 -1.99 -18.56 26.85
N PRO A 94 -1.56 -17.34 26.50
CA PRO A 94 -0.99 -16.42 27.47
C PRO A 94 -1.99 -16.22 28.63
N PRO A 95 -1.51 -16.14 29.89
CA PRO A 95 -2.40 -15.91 31.02
C PRO A 95 -3.17 -14.60 30.81
N PRO A 96 -4.45 -14.54 31.23
CA PRO A 96 -5.23 -13.32 31.13
C PRO A 96 -4.45 -12.18 31.80
N PRO A 97 -4.43 -10.98 31.19
CA PRO A 97 -3.71 -9.84 31.75
C PRO A 97 -4.16 -9.65 33.19
N VAL A 98 -3.20 -9.64 34.12
CA VAL A 98 -3.47 -9.40 35.52
C VAL A 98 -4.15 -8.04 35.61
N ARG A 99 -5.41 -8.01 36.05
CA ARG A 99 -6.12 -6.76 36.32
C ARG A 99 -5.39 -6.11 37.49
N HIS A 100 -4.46 -5.21 37.19
CA HIS A 100 -3.97 -4.31 38.21
C HIS A 100 -5.16 -3.47 38.68
N PRO A 101 -5.42 -3.36 39.99
CA PRO A 101 -6.41 -2.40 40.46
C PRO A 101 -6.02 -1.02 39.90
N PRO A 102 -7.01 -0.17 39.53
CA PRO A 102 -6.69 1.17 39.08
C PRO A 102 -5.78 1.81 40.12
N ARG A 103 -4.62 2.31 39.67
CA ARG A 103 -3.68 3.00 40.54
C ARG A 103 -4.41 4.20 41.11
N ARG A 104 -4.86 4.10 42.36
CA ARG A 104 -5.37 5.26 43.08
C ARG A 104 -4.20 6.25 43.16
N PRO A 105 -4.36 7.52 42.75
CA PRO A 105 -3.35 8.53 42.99
C PRO A 105 -3.02 8.55 44.48
N ASP A 106 -1.73 8.58 44.84
CA ASP A 106 -1.27 8.57 46.23
C ASP A 106 -1.82 9.75 47.04
N ASP A 107 -2.28 10.79 46.35
CA ASP A 107 -2.85 12.02 46.90
C ASP A 107 -4.37 11.95 47.19
N PHE A 108 -5.00 10.78 47.00
CA PHE A 108 -6.41 10.61 47.36
C PHE A 108 -6.57 10.59 48.88
N VAL A 109 -6.86 11.75 49.46
CA VAL A 109 -7.34 11.89 50.83
C VAL A 109 -8.88 11.84 50.78
N PRO A 110 -9.54 10.82 51.36
CA PRO A 110 -10.99 10.84 51.50
C PRO A 110 -11.40 12.04 52.38
N PRO A 111 -12.49 12.76 52.06
CA PRO A 111 -12.96 13.86 52.90
C PRO A 111 -13.22 13.31 54.31
N THR A 112 -12.47 13.82 55.28
CA THR A 112 -12.63 13.43 56.68
C THR A 112 -13.81 14.20 57.27
N ASP A 113 -14.71 13.41 57.86
CA ASP A 113 -15.75 13.72 58.84
C ASP A 113 -16.86 14.71 58.48
N GLY A 114 -18.09 14.15 58.41
CA GLY A 114 -19.31 14.89 58.72
C GLY A 114 -20.49 14.56 57.82
N ALA A 115 -21.49 13.88 58.40
CA ALA A 115 -22.88 13.89 57.96
C ALA A 115 -23.21 13.22 56.62
N ILE A 116 -23.48 11.92 56.66
CA ILE A 116 -24.67 11.39 55.99
C ILE A 116 -25.39 10.53 57.02
N THR A 117 -26.41 11.15 57.62
CA THR A 117 -27.28 10.56 58.63
C THR A 117 -28.10 9.44 58.00
N ASP A 118 -28.38 8.40 58.78
CA ASP A 118 -29.43 7.41 58.51
C ASP A 118 -30.76 8.14 58.25
N GLN A 119 -31.15 8.29 56.98
CA GLN A 119 -32.48 8.65 56.49
C GLN A 119 -32.44 8.74 54.95
N ASP A 120 -32.74 7.67 54.24
CA ASP A 120 -34.11 7.38 53.80
C ASP A 120 -34.14 6.12 52.91
N PRO A 121 -35.29 5.43 52.83
CA PRO A 121 -35.39 4.00 52.55
C PRO A 121 -35.34 3.66 51.07
N THR A 122 -34.97 2.41 50.83
CA THR A 122 -35.12 1.64 49.59
C THR A 122 -36.43 1.94 48.86
N PRO A 123 -36.40 2.54 47.66
CA PRO A 123 -37.53 2.51 46.75
C PRO A 123 -37.39 1.29 45.85
N SER A 124 -38.22 0.30 46.14
CA SER A 124 -38.98 -0.44 45.13
C SER A 124 -38.19 -1.19 44.06
N GLU A 125 -38.02 -2.47 44.33
CA GLU A 125 -38.04 -3.55 43.35
C GLU A 125 -39.24 -3.35 42.39
N GLN A 126 -38.96 -2.73 41.24
CA GLN A 126 -39.81 -2.76 40.05
C GLN A 126 -38.99 -3.41 38.95
N GLU A 127 -38.98 -4.72 38.98
CA GLU A 127 -38.65 -5.58 37.86
C GLU A 127 -39.86 -5.60 36.91
N PRO A 128 -39.65 -5.45 35.59
CA PRO A 128 -40.53 -6.11 34.65
C PRO A 128 -39.71 -6.98 33.68
N GLN A 129 -40.06 -8.27 33.68
CA GLN A 129 -40.12 -9.25 32.57
C GLN A 129 -39.52 -10.61 32.97
#